data_AF-A0A9E4UJS7-F1
#
_entry.id   AF-A0A9E4UJS7-F1
#
_cell.length_a   1.000
_cell.length_b   1.000
_cell.length_c   1.000
_cell.angle_alpha   90.00
_cell.angle_beta   90.00
_cell.angle_gamma   90.00
#
_symmetry.space_group_name_H-M   'P 1'
#
loop_
_entity.id
_entity.type
_entity.pdbx_description
1 polymer ?
#
loop_
_entity_poly.entity_id
_entity_poly.type
_entity_poly.pdbx_seq_one_letter_code
_entity_poly.pdbx_strand_id
1 'polypeptide(L)'
;MSTDPESRPPFPPFTRETAAQKVKGAEDGWNSRDPERVALAYTIDSVWRNRAEFLSGREAITEFLRRKWDRELDYRLIKELWAFDDNRIAVRFAYEWHDDSNNWFRSYGNENWEFSPNGLMHRRLASINDLPISESERKYHWDLGPRPDGHPGLAKLGL
;
A
#
# COMPACT_ATOMS: atom_id res chain seq x y z
N MET A 1 3.80 -17.42 15.87
CA MET A 1 3.55 -16.68 14.62
C MET A 1 3.75 -17.67 13.48
N SER A 2 2.84 -17.75 12.51
CA SER A 2 2.92 -18.72 11.41
C SER A 2 4.26 -18.59 10.69
N THR A 3 5.02 -19.69 10.62
CA THR A 3 6.29 -19.80 9.89
C THR A 3 6.08 -20.22 8.43
N ASP A 4 4.82 -20.32 8.00
CA ASP A 4 4.45 -20.64 6.62
C ASP A 4 4.43 -19.34 5.79
N PRO A 5 5.34 -19.16 4.82
CA PRO A 5 5.37 -17.97 3.95
C PRO A 5 4.09 -17.83 3.11
N GLU A 6 3.28 -18.88 2.99
CA GLU A 6 2.02 -18.87 2.27
C GLU A 6 0.81 -18.65 3.20
N SER A 7 1.03 -18.16 4.42
CA SER A 7 -0.03 -17.83 5.39
C SER A 7 0.21 -16.47 6.03
N ARG A 8 -0.73 -15.53 5.84
CA ARG A 8 -0.59 -14.15 6.31
C ARG A 8 -1.85 -13.64 7.01
N PRO A 9 -1.99 -13.82 8.34
CA PRO A 9 -3.13 -13.25 9.08
C PRO A 9 -3.11 -11.71 9.04
N PRO A 10 -4.25 -11.03 9.30
CA PRO A 10 -5.58 -11.59 9.51
C PRO A 10 -6.17 -12.29 8.26
N PHE A 11 -7.02 -13.29 8.48
CA PHE A 11 -7.69 -14.07 7.41
C PHE A 11 -9.12 -13.58 7.19
N PRO A 12 -9.67 -13.69 5.96
CA PRO A 12 -11.09 -13.45 5.70
C PRO A 12 -11.98 -14.58 6.28
N PRO A 13 -13.28 -14.34 6.56
CA PRO A 13 -13.99 -13.07 6.42
C PRO A 13 -13.51 -12.02 7.43
N PHE A 14 -13.39 -10.77 7.00
CA PHE A 14 -12.89 -9.70 7.85
C PHE A 14 -13.97 -9.11 8.76
N THR A 15 -13.56 -8.69 9.94
CA THR A 15 -14.25 -7.73 10.80
C THR A 15 -13.68 -6.33 10.57
N ARG A 16 -14.34 -5.29 11.08
CA ARG A 16 -13.79 -3.92 11.00
C ARG A 16 -12.39 -3.82 11.61
N GLU A 17 -12.18 -4.47 12.75
CA GLU A 17 -10.90 -4.49 13.44
C GLU A 17 -9.82 -5.20 12.62
N THR A 18 -10.10 -6.41 12.13
CA THR A 18 -9.12 -7.21 11.37
C THR A 18 -8.85 -6.61 9.98
N ALA A 19 -9.84 -5.97 9.35
CA ALA A 19 -9.65 -5.19 8.13
C ALA A 19 -8.73 -3.99 8.37
N ALA A 20 -8.93 -3.24 9.46
CA ALA A 20 -8.05 -2.12 9.82
C ALA A 20 -6.61 -2.58 10.12
N GLN A 21 -6.45 -3.71 10.81
CA GLN A 21 -5.15 -4.36 11.01
C GLN A 21 -4.51 -4.76 9.67
N LYS A 22 -5.29 -5.31 8.74
CA LYS A 22 -4.81 -5.66 7.39
C LYS A 22 -4.32 -4.44 6.62
N VAL A 23 -5.07 -3.34 6.68
CA VAL A 23 -4.70 -2.06 6.06
C VAL A 23 -3.41 -1.50 6.67
N LYS A 24 -3.28 -1.49 7.99
CA LYS A 24 -2.07 -1.02 8.68
C LYS A 24 -0.84 -1.89 8.37
N GLY A 25 -0.99 -3.22 8.38
CA GLY A 25 0.09 -4.13 8.01
C GLY A 25 0.54 -3.97 6.55
N ALA A 26 -0.38 -3.65 5.64
CA ALA A 26 -0.03 -3.29 4.26
C ALA A 26 0.65 -1.91 4.18
N GLU A 27 0.21 -0.90 4.93
CA GLU A 27 0.88 0.40 5.03
C GLU A 27 2.34 0.23 5.47
N ASP A 28 2.58 -0.54 6.53
CA ASP A 28 3.94 -0.78 7.06
C ASP A 28 4.82 -1.54 6.07
N GLY A 29 4.25 -2.54 5.39
CA GLY A 29 4.93 -3.27 4.33
C GLY A 29 5.38 -2.34 3.20
N TRP A 30 4.49 -1.50 2.68
CA TRP A 30 4.83 -0.56 1.60
C TRP A 30 5.80 0.54 2.02
N ASN A 31 5.74 1.01 3.27
CA ASN A 31 6.70 1.99 3.79
C ASN A 31 8.12 1.43 3.97
N SER A 32 8.30 0.10 3.99
CA SER A 32 9.64 -0.49 3.93
C SER A 32 10.35 -0.22 2.60
N ARG A 33 9.59 -0.01 1.51
CA ARG A 33 10.09 0.13 0.13
C ARG A 33 10.98 -1.04 -0.31
N ASP A 34 10.70 -2.22 0.22
CA ASP A 34 11.36 -3.49 -0.08
C ASP A 34 10.47 -4.32 -1.03
N PRO A 35 10.81 -4.40 -2.34
CA PRO A 35 10.01 -5.07 -3.35
C PRO A 35 9.68 -6.52 -3.00
N GLU A 36 10.70 -7.28 -2.59
CA GLU A 36 10.61 -8.69 -2.27
C GLU A 36 9.71 -8.90 -1.06
N ARG A 37 9.90 -8.13 0.00
CA ARG A 37 9.08 -8.20 1.22
C ARG A 37 7.62 -7.85 0.95
N VAL A 38 7.35 -6.83 0.11
CA VAL A 38 5.98 -6.43 -0.23
C VAL A 38 5.32 -7.49 -1.10
N ALA A 39 6.04 -8.06 -2.07
CA ALA A 39 5.51 -9.08 -2.99
C ALA A 39 5.02 -10.35 -2.26
N LEU A 40 5.61 -10.69 -1.10
CA LEU A 40 5.16 -11.81 -0.25
C LEU A 40 3.75 -11.64 0.34
N ALA A 41 3.13 -10.45 0.27
CA ALA A 41 1.74 -10.25 0.68
C ALA A 41 0.71 -10.68 -0.38
N TYR A 42 1.17 -11.11 -1.56
CA TYR A 42 0.36 -11.43 -2.72
C TYR A 42 0.50 -12.91 -3.08
N THR A 43 -0.54 -13.53 -3.63
CA THR A 43 -0.45 -14.91 -4.13
C THR A 43 0.54 -15.00 -5.30
N ILE A 44 1.07 -16.20 -5.56
CA ILE A 44 2.02 -16.42 -6.68
C ILE A 44 1.42 -16.00 -8.02
N ASP A 45 0.11 -16.18 -8.18
CA ASP A 45 -0.70 -15.88 -9.37
C ASP A 45 -1.49 -14.56 -9.26
N SER A 46 -1.12 -13.67 -8.32
CA SER A 46 -1.87 -12.43 -8.04
C SER A 46 -2.01 -11.54 -9.28
N VAL A 47 -3.19 -10.97 -9.49
CA VAL A 47 -3.50 -10.11 -10.63
C VAL A 47 -3.68 -8.67 -10.19
N TRP A 48 -2.92 -7.75 -10.78
CA TRP A 48 -3.01 -6.33 -10.50
C TRP A 48 -3.46 -5.51 -11.69
N ARG A 49 -4.16 -4.42 -11.39
CA ARG A 49 -4.13 -3.21 -12.19
C ARG A 49 -3.62 -2.08 -11.31
N ASN A 50 -2.50 -1.45 -11.68
CA ASN A 50 -1.99 -0.24 -11.04
C ASN A 50 -2.01 0.91 -12.05
N ARG A 51 -2.87 1.91 -11.84
CA ARG A 51 -3.13 2.96 -12.84
C ARG A 51 -3.58 2.32 -14.16
N ALA A 52 -2.75 2.42 -15.21
CA ALA A 52 -2.95 1.84 -16.53
C ALA A 52 -2.06 0.60 -16.81
N GLU A 53 -1.27 0.14 -15.83
CA GLU A 53 -0.39 -1.02 -15.94
C GLU A 53 -1.06 -2.26 -15.35
N PHE A 54 -0.90 -3.40 -16.02
CA PHE A 54 -1.45 -4.69 -15.61
C PHE A 54 -0.31 -5.65 -15.31
N LEU A 55 -0.41 -6.36 -14.18
CA LEU A 55 0.64 -7.27 -13.71
C LEU A 55 0.01 -8.62 -13.38
N SER A 56 0.72 -9.70 -13.68
CA SER A 56 0.32 -11.06 -13.36
C SER A 56 1.46 -11.80 -12.68
N GLY A 57 1.23 -12.18 -11.43
CA GLY A 57 2.14 -12.96 -10.61
C GLY A 57 3.14 -12.16 -9.79
N ARG A 58 3.69 -12.82 -8.76
CA ARG A 58 4.57 -12.21 -7.75
C ARG A 58 5.84 -11.60 -8.36
N GLU A 59 6.40 -12.23 -9.39
CA GLU A 59 7.59 -11.72 -10.09
C GLU A 59 7.32 -10.37 -10.78
N ALA A 60 6.24 -10.26 -11.56
CA ALA A 60 5.85 -9.01 -12.22
C ALA A 60 5.56 -7.89 -11.21
N ILE A 61 5.00 -8.24 -10.05
CA ILE A 61 4.78 -7.32 -8.93
C ILE A 61 6.11 -6.82 -8.38
N THR A 62 7.08 -7.71 -8.12
CA THR A 62 8.41 -7.32 -7.63
C THR A 62 9.11 -6.35 -8.59
N GLU A 63 9.10 -6.64 -9.90
CA GLU A 63 9.71 -5.74 -10.90
C GLU A 63 9.01 -4.38 -10.97
N PHE A 64 7.68 -4.35 -10.87
CA PHE A 64 6.94 -3.11 -10.79
C PHE A 64 7.35 -2.29 -9.55
N LEU A 65 7.48 -2.94 -8.40
CA LEU A 65 7.83 -2.28 -7.14
C LEU A 65 9.27 -1.72 -7.16
N ARG A 66 10.22 -2.41 -7.81
CA ARG A 66 11.57 -1.87 -8.05
C ARG A 66 11.51 -0.58 -8.86
N ARG A 67 10.87 -0.62 -10.05
CA ARG A 67 10.69 0.57 -10.90
C ARG A 67 9.98 1.70 -10.16
N LYS A 68 8.99 1.37 -9.33
CA LYS A 68 8.25 2.35 -8.54
C LYS A 68 9.18 3.12 -7.60
N TRP A 69 10.00 2.43 -6.81
CA TRP A 69 10.84 3.07 -5.80
C TRP A 69 12.19 3.56 -6.31
N ASP A 70 12.60 3.17 -7.51
CA ASP A 70 13.66 3.86 -8.27
C ASP A 70 13.23 5.28 -8.68
N ARG A 71 11.93 5.49 -8.91
CA ARG A 71 11.35 6.78 -9.31
C ARG A 71 10.81 7.59 -8.14
N GLU A 72 10.09 6.95 -7.23
CA GLU A 72 9.37 7.61 -6.16
C GLU A 72 10.23 7.74 -4.91
N LEU A 73 11.13 8.73 -4.90
CA LEU A 73 12.11 8.95 -3.84
C LEU A 73 11.46 9.50 -2.57
N ASP A 74 12.06 9.21 -1.41
CA ASP A 74 11.57 9.60 -0.08
C ASP A 74 10.10 9.25 0.22
N TYR A 75 9.62 8.18 -0.43
CA TYR A 75 8.26 7.68 -0.35
C TYR A 75 7.79 7.47 1.09
N ARG A 76 6.68 8.11 1.44
CA ARG A 76 5.95 7.97 2.71
C ARG A 76 4.47 7.78 2.44
N LEU A 77 3.88 6.73 3.00
CA LEU A 77 2.51 6.33 2.72
C LEU A 77 1.65 6.28 3.98
N ILE A 78 0.40 6.71 3.82
CA ILE A 78 -0.67 6.47 4.79
C ILE A 78 -1.83 5.77 4.07
N LYS A 79 -2.31 4.66 4.64
CA LYS A 79 -3.52 3.95 4.19
C LYS A 79 -4.61 4.04 5.27
N GLU A 80 -5.86 4.11 4.84
CA GLU A 80 -7.01 4.16 5.71
C GLU A 80 -8.13 3.28 5.16
N LEU A 81 -8.74 2.47 6.04
CA LEU A 81 -9.86 1.60 5.70
C LEU A 81 -11.05 2.45 5.26
N TRP A 82 -11.62 2.17 4.10
CA TRP A 82 -12.86 2.80 3.63
C TRP A 82 -14.07 1.91 3.91
N ALA A 83 -14.04 0.68 3.42
CA ALA A 83 -15.08 -0.31 3.60
C ALA A 83 -14.48 -1.73 3.49
N PHE A 84 -15.22 -2.73 3.94
CA PHE A 84 -14.87 -4.13 3.78
C PHE A 84 -16.14 -4.96 3.63
N ASP A 85 -16.04 -6.10 2.97
CA ASP A 85 -17.12 -7.08 2.80
C ASP A 85 -16.50 -8.45 2.57
N ASP A 86 -16.78 -9.42 3.45
CA ASP A 86 -16.20 -10.76 3.43
C ASP A 86 -14.67 -10.78 3.25
N ASN A 87 -14.18 -11.19 2.07
CA ASN A 87 -12.77 -11.28 1.73
C ASN A 87 -12.24 -10.06 0.96
N ARG A 88 -12.99 -8.96 0.92
CA ARG A 88 -12.66 -7.73 0.20
C ARG A 88 -12.45 -6.56 1.15
N ILE A 89 -11.48 -5.71 0.80
CA ILE A 89 -11.22 -4.46 1.49
C ILE A 89 -11.08 -3.34 0.47
N ALA A 90 -11.81 -2.24 0.68
CA ALA A 90 -11.63 -0.98 -0.01
C ALA A 90 -10.84 -0.01 0.86
N VAL A 91 -9.83 0.63 0.27
CA VAL A 91 -8.84 1.45 0.99
C VAL A 91 -8.68 2.78 0.29
N ARG A 92 -8.62 3.84 1.10
CA ARG A 92 -8.12 5.16 0.68
C ARG A 92 -6.67 5.26 1.11
N PHE A 93 -5.84 5.91 0.30
CA PHE A 93 -4.46 6.17 0.68
C PHE A 93 -3.95 7.45 0.05
N ALA A 94 -2.90 8.00 0.66
CA ALA A 94 -2.07 9.00 0.02
C ALA A 94 -0.61 8.76 0.36
N TYR A 95 0.27 9.10 -0.57
CA TYR A 95 1.71 9.03 -0.36
C TYR A 95 2.40 10.30 -0.88
N GLU A 96 3.45 10.72 -0.18
CA GLU A 96 4.31 11.84 -0.57
C GLU A 96 5.66 11.30 -1.03
N TRP A 97 6.22 11.90 -2.08
CA TRP A 97 7.48 11.52 -2.70
C TRP A 97 8.01 12.67 -3.57
N HIS A 98 9.26 12.58 -4.01
CA HIS A 98 9.80 13.46 -5.03
C HIS A 98 10.52 12.67 -6.14
N ASP A 99 10.62 13.25 -7.33
CA ASP A 99 11.43 12.69 -8.41
C ASP A 99 12.92 13.05 -8.27
N ASP A 100 13.75 12.58 -9.20
CA ASP A 100 15.19 12.86 -9.28
C ASP A 100 15.52 14.34 -9.57
N SER A 101 14.51 15.14 -9.90
CA SER A 101 14.58 16.57 -10.15
C SER A 101 14.06 17.39 -8.96
N ASN A 102 13.78 16.74 -7.82
CA ASN A 102 13.23 17.34 -6.60
C ASN A 102 11.83 17.97 -6.76
N ASN A 103 11.05 17.57 -7.77
CA ASN A 103 9.64 17.93 -7.83
C ASN A 103 8.88 17.06 -6.82
N TRP A 104 8.22 17.69 -5.86
CA TRP A 104 7.44 16.98 -4.85
C TRP A 104 6.01 16.72 -5.33
N PHE A 105 5.48 15.58 -4.91
CA PHE A 105 4.13 15.15 -5.24
C PHE A 105 3.43 14.60 -3.99
N ARG A 106 2.11 14.82 -3.94
CA ARG A 106 1.21 14.01 -3.13
C ARG A 106 0.30 13.22 -4.06
N SER A 107 0.44 11.91 -4.01
CA SER A 107 -0.37 10.98 -4.79
C SER A 107 -1.56 10.52 -3.96
N TYR A 108 -2.76 10.68 -4.49
CA TYR A 108 -4.01 10.25 -3.87
C TYR A 108 -4.50 8.99 -4.56
N GLY A 109 -4.90 7.99 -3.78
CA GLY A 109 -5.26 6.69 -4.31
C GLY A 109 -6.45 6.03 -3.66
N ASN A 110 -7.15 5.25 -4.49
CA ASN A 110 -8.10 4.25 -4.06
C ASN A 110 -7.61 2.89 -4.52
N GLU A 111 -7.64 1.92 -3.62
CA GLU A 111 -7.37 0.54 -3.98
C GLU A 111 -8.39 -0.43 -3.40
N ASN A 112 -8.72 -1.44 -4.20
CA ASN A 112 -9.60 -2.52 -3.83
C ASN A 112 -8.82 -3.83 -3.83
N TRP A 113 -8.93 -4.56 -2.73
CA TRP A 113 -8.20 -5.77 -2.45
C TRP A 113 -9.16 -6.94 -2.35
N GLU A 114 -8.79 -8.09 -2.93
CA GLU A 114 -9.46 -9.35 -2.73
C GLU A 114 -8.45 -10.40 -2.26
N PHE A 115 -8.80 -11.11 -1.19
CA PHE A 115 -7.90 -12.02 -0.49
C PHE A 115 -8.32 -13.48 -0.66
N SER A 116 -7.31 -14.36 -0.74
CA SER A 116 -7.46 -15.81 -0.63
C SER A 116 -7.64 -16.23 0.84
N PRO A 117 -8.14 -17.45 1.13
CA PRO A 117 -8.38 -17.92 2.50
C PRO A 117 -7.14 -17.89 3.40
N ASN A 118 -5.94 -18.06 2.82
CA ASN A 118 -4.66 -17.97 3.52
C ASN A 118 -4.21 -16.52 3.83
N GLY A 119 -5.04 -15.53 3.51
CA GLY A 119 -4.80 -14.12 3.81
C GLY A 119 -3.85 -13.41 2.84
N LEU A 120 -3.40 -14.07 1.77
CA LEU A 120 -2.66 -13.43 0.68
C LEU A 120 -3.62 -12.73 -0.28
N MET A 121 -3.20 -11.61 -0.87
CA MET A 121 -4.01 -10.85 -1.82
C MET A 121 -3.86 -11.43 -3.23
N HIS A 122 -4.94 -11.98 -3.78
CA HIS A 122 -4.93 -12.54 -5.14
C HIS A 122 -5.37 -11.52 -6.20
N ARG A 123 -6.03 -10.42 -5.80
CA ARG A 123 -6.38 -9.33 -6.71
C ARG A 123 -6.17 -7.96 -6.08
N ARG A 124 -5.52 -7.06 -6.81
CA ARG A 124 -5.32 -5.65 -6.43
C ARG A 124 -5.70 -4.70 -7.56
N LEU A 125 -6.65 -3.82 -7.32
CA LEU A 125 -7.04 -2.78 -8.28
C LEU A 125 -6.74 -1.42 -7.66
N ALA A 126 -5.79 -0.67 -8.19
CA ALA A 126 -5.38 0.62 -7.66
C ALA A 126 -5.49 1.73 -8.72
N SER A 127 -6.20 2.79 -8.38
CA SER A 127 -6.28 4.03 -9.16
C SER A 127 -5.63 5.15 -8.35
N ILE A 128 -4.73 5.91 -8.99
CA ILE A 128 -3.87 6.88 -8.31
C ILE A 128 -3.73 8.11 -9.21
N ASN A 129 -3.84 9.29 -8.60
CA ASN A 129 -3.65 10.59 -9.24
C ASN A 129 -2.60 11.38 -8.48
N ASP A 130 -1.70 12.05 -9.20
CA ASP A 130 -0.58 12.80 -8.63
C ASP A 130 -0.90 14.29 -8.64
N LEU A 131 -0.74 14.93 -7.49
CA LEU A 131 -0.82 16.37 -7.33
C LEU A 131 0.60 16.90 -7.06
N PRO A 132 1.16 17.75 -7.95
CA PRO A 132 2.38 18.49 -7.62
C PRO A 132 2.17 19.35 -6.38
N ILE A 133 3.13 19.36 -5.48
CA ILE A 133 3.15 20.18 -4.26
C ILE A 133 4.52 20.83 -4.10
N SER A 134 4.60 21.92 -3.35
CA SER A 134 5.90 22.40 -2.85
C SER A 134 6.39 21.50 -1.71
N GLU A 135 7.69 21.54 -1.43
CA GLU A 135 8.25 20.86 -0.26
C GLU A 135 7.61 21.34 1.06
N SER A 136 7.28 22.64 1.15
CA SER A 136 6.65 23.22 2.35
C SER A 136 5.20 22.77 2.57
N GLU A 137 4.54 22.21 1.55
CA GLU A 137 3.19 21.66 1.65
C GLU A 137 3.15 20.21 2.13
N ARG A 138 4.31 19.55 2.30
CA ARG A 138 4.41 18.18 2.81
C ARG A 138 3.77 18.05 4.18
N LYS A 139 3.06 16.93 4.39
CA LYS A 139 2.40 16.60 5.66
C LYS A 139 3.06 15.40 6.35
N TYR A 140 3.87 14.63 5.63
CA TYR A 140 4.41 13.36 6.12
C TYR A 140 5.84 13.52 6.60
N HIS A 141 5.98 13.72 7.91
CA HIS A 141 7.25 14.01 8.58
C HIS A 141 7.55 12.93 9.62
N TRP A 142 8.21 11.86 9.17
CA TRP A 142 8.82 10.84 10.01
C TRP A 142 10.01 10.20 9.28
N ASP A 143 10.85 9.47 10.01
CA ASP A 143 11.97 8.74 9.41
C ASP A 143 11.48 7.68 8.42
N LEU A 144 12.23 7.47 7.35
CA LEU A 144 11.84 6.53 6.30
C LEU A 144 11.63 5.11 6.84
N GLY A 145 10.41 4.59 6.69
CA GLY A 145 9.99 3.34 7.30
C GLY A 145 8.54 3.41 7.80
N PRO A 146 8.09 2.42 8.60
CA PRO A 146 6.74 2.35 9.13
C PRO A 146 6.32 3.67 9.79
N ARG A 147 5.09 4.12 9.49
CA ARG A 147 4.54 5.33 10.11
C ARG A 147 4.39 5.11 11.63
N PRO A 148 4.92 6.01 12.48
CA PRO A 148 4.79 5.91 13.93
C PRO A 148 3.32 5.90 14.39
N ASP A 149 3.02 5.16 15.45
CA ASP A 149 1.65 5.00 15.98
C ASP A 149 0.99 6.34 16.37
N GLY A 150 1.78 7.31 16.85
CA GLY A 150 1.30 8.64 17.21
C GLY A 150 1.06 9.59 16.03
N HIS A 151 1.53 9.26 14.82
CA HIS A 151 1.36 10.12 13.66
C HIS A 151 -0.11 10.09 13.19
N PRO A 152 -0.75 11.24 12.88
CA PRO A 152 -2.13 11.27 12.41
C PRO A 152 -2.32 10.45 11.11
N GLY A 153 -3.50 9.83 10.98
CA GLY A 153 -3.96 9.17 9.74
C GLY A 153 -4.56 10.17 8.74
N LEU A 154 -5.06 9.67 7.60
CA LEU A 154 -5.56 10.50 6.50
C LEU A 154 -6.67 11.45 6.93
N ALA A 155 -7.72 10.94 7.59
CA ALA A 155 -8.85 11.75 8.00
C ALA A 155 -8.43 12.89 8.96
N LYS A 156 -7.50 12.61 9.88
CA LYS A 156 -6.98 13.61 10.83
C LYS A 156 -6.12 14.69 10.16
N LEU A 157 -5.54 14.38 9.00
CA LEU A 157 -4.76 15.33 8.18
C LEU A 157 -5.64 16.13 7.20
N GLY A 158 -6.95 15.87 7.16
CA GLY A 158 -7.88 16.49 6.21
C GLY A 158 -7.57 16.13 4.76
N LEU A 159 -7.20 14.87 4.52
CA LEU A 159 -6.86 14.31 3.19
C LEU A 159 -7.89 13.27 2.71
#